data_AF-A0A945M511-F1
#
_entry.id   AF-A0A945M511-F1
#
_cell.length_a   1.000
_cell.length_b   1.000
_cell.length_c   1.000
_cell.angle_alpha   90.00
_cell.angle_beta   90.00
_cell.angle_gamma   90.00
#
_symmetry.space_group_name_H-M   'P 1'
#
loop_
_entity.id
_entity.type
_entity.pdbx_description
1 polymer ?
#
loop_
_entity_poly.entity_id
_entity_poly.type
_entity_poly.pdbx_seq_one_letter_code
_entity_poly.pdbx_strand_id
1 'polypeptide(L)' 'MRDWLDRNPFRARFPWHGGDLQTLRNILVRGRPDLSPWPAETLHLAMDDGSGDRLVARLHRPKPG' A
#
# COMPACT_ATOMS: atom_id res chain seq x y z
N MET A 1 -10.30 20.13 0.65
CA MET A 1 -9.93 18.75 0.24
C MET A 1 -9.45 18.76 -1.23
N ARG A 2 -8.37 19.48 -1.57
CA ARG A 2 -7.88 19.60 -2.96
C ARG A 2 -6.34 19.52 -3.11
N ASP A 3 -5.54 19.78 -2.07
CA ASP A 3 -4.07 19.94 -2.23
C ASP A 3 -3.20 18.68 -2.05
N TRP A 4 -3.77 17.50 -1.76
CA TRP A 4 -2.98 16.30 -1.45
C TRP A 4 -2.67 15.41 -2.67
N LEU A 5 -3.49 15.46 -3.72
CA LEU A 5 -3.32 14.64 -4.93
C LEU A 5 -2.17 15.15 -5.83
N ASP A 6 -1.90 16.46 -5.81
CA ASP A 6 -0.91 17.08 -6.71
C ASP A 6 0.54 16.79 -6.32
N ARG A 7 0.81 16.39 -5.06
CA ARG A 7 2.18 16.19 -4.56
C ARG A 7 2.84 14.89 -5.03
N ASN A 8 2.09 13.96 -5.60
CA ASN A 8 2.64 12.75 -6.22
C ASN A 8 1.72 12.28 -7.36
N PRO A 9 1.87 12.85 -8.58
CA PRO A 9 1.08 12.40 -9.70
C PRO A 9 1.35 10.92 -9.98
N PHE A 10 0.28 10.17 -10.23
CA PHE A 10 0.38 8.75 -10.55
C PHE A 10 1.33 8.52 -11.74
N ARG A 11 2.33 7.64 -11.56
CA ARG A 11 3.28 7.23 -12.61
C ARG A 11 3.08 5.76 -12.92
N ALA A 12 2.46 5.49 -14.07
CA ALA A 12 2.30 4.12 -14.56
C ALA A 12 3.68 3.53 -14.89
N ARG A 13 3.91 2.26 -14.56
CA ARG A 13 5.17 1.56 -14.88
C ARG A 13 5.01 0.89 -16.23
N PHE A 14 5.92 1.16 -17.18
CA PHE A 14 5.97 0.42 -18.44
C PHE A 14 6.03 -1.10 -18.18
N PRO A 15 5.32 -1.95 -18.96
CA PRO A 15 4.54 -1.68 -20.17
C PRO A 15 3.07 -1.26 -19.95
N TRP A 16 2.66 -0.97 -18.71
CA TRP A 16 1.27 -0.74 -18.34
C TRP A 16 0.91 0.74 -18.54
N HIS A 17 0.50 1.10 -19.76
CA HIS A 17 0.19 2.48 -20.14
C HIS A 17 -1.15 2.94 -19.52
N GLY A 18 -1.09 3.57 -18.35
CA GLY A 18 -2.26 4.14 -17.66
C GLY A 18 -2.64 3.44 -16.35
N GLY A 19 -3.57 4.04 -15.62
CA GLY A 19 -4.01 3.58 -14.29
C GLY A 19 -4.65 2.19 -14.31
N ASP A 20 -5.45 1.91 -15.34
CA ASP A 20 -6.22 0.66 -15.42
C ASP A 20 -5.33 -0.55 -15.68
N LEU A 21 -4.36 -0.43 -16.60
CA LEU A 21 -3.40 -1.51 -16.88
C LEU A 21 -2.47 -1.75 -15.69
N GLN A 22 -2.08 -0.71 -14.95
CA GLN A 22 -1.30 -0.86 -13.72
C GLN A 22 -2.13 -1.56 -12.63
N THR A 23 -3.43 -1.29 -12.56
CA THR A 23 -4.37 -1.98 -11.65
C THR A 23 -4.45 -3.46 -11.97
N LEU A 24 -4.64 -3.82 -13.25
CA LEU A 24 -4.65 -5.22 -13.68
C LEU A 24 -3.33 -5.92 -13.37
N ARG A 25 -2.19 -5.28 -13.65
CA ARG A 25 -0.89 -5.84 -13.27
C ARG A 25 -0.77 -6.08 -11.76
N ASN A 26 -1.22 -5.13 -10.93
CA ASN A 26 -1.13 -5.30 -9.47
C ASN A 26 -1.99 -6.47 -8.97
N ILE A 27 -3.09 -6.78 -9.65
CA ILE A 27 -3.93 -7.95 -9.37
C ILE A 27 -3.26 -9.25 -9.84
N LEU A 28 -2.72 -9.26 -11.06
CA LEU A 28 -2.17 -10.45 -11.70
C LEU A 28 -0.78 -10.85 -11.16
N VAL A 29 0.10 -9.87 -10.95
CA VAL A 29 1.53 -10.08 -10.64
C VAL A 29 1.80 -9.94 -9.14
N ARG A 30 0.80 -9.62 -8.32
CA ARG A 30 0.85 -9.33 -6.86
C ARG A 30 2.26 -9.44 -6.26
N GLY A 31 2.97 -8.31 -6.22
CA GLY A 31 4.27 -8.25 -5.57
C GLY A 31 4.11 -8.57 -4.09
N ARG A 32 4.55 -9.76 -3.68
CA ARG A 32 4.72 -10.13 -2.28
C ARG A 32 6.22 -10.04 -1.97
N PRO A 33 6.75 -8.83 -1.70
CA PRO A 33 8.15 -8.72 -1.28
C PRO A 33 8.34 -9.58 -0.03
N ASP A 34 9.48 -10.28 0.05
CA ASP A 34 9.85 -10.96 1.28
C ASP A 34 10.18 -9.91 2.35
N LEU A 35 9.32 -9.80 3.35
CA LEU A 35 9.47 -8.86 4.46
C LEU A 35 10.05 -9.51 5.72
N SER A 36 10.36 -10.81 5.68
CA SER A 36 10.92 -11.55 6.82
C SER A 36 12.21 -10.95 7.41
N PRO A 37 13.07 -10.22 6.68
CA PRO A 37 14.28 -9.63 7.26
C PRO A 37 14.03 -8.45 8.22
N TRP A 38 12.85 -7.82 8.17
CA TRP A 38 12.57 -6.60 8.93
C TRP A 38 11.63 -6.83 10.12
N PRO A 39 11.92 -6.24 11.30
CA PRO A 39 11.03 -6.32 12.45
C PRO A 39 9.60 -5.87 12.13
N ALA A 40 8.62 -6.65 12.57
CA ALA A 40 7.21 -6.39 12.34
C ALA A 40 6.49 -5.95 13.63
N GLU A 41 5.72 -4.88 13.53
CA GLU A 41 4.76 -4.44 14.54
C GLU A 41 3.34 -4.80 14.08
N THR A 42 2.51 -5.34 14.98
CA THR A 42 1.09 -5.57 14.69
C THR A 42 0.30 -4.32 15.04
N LEU A 43 -0.46 -3.81 14.07
CA LEU A 43 -1.32 -2.64 14.25
C LEU A 43 -2.79 -3.07 14.18
N HIS A 44 -3.59 -2.51 15.08
CA HIS A 44 -5.05 -2.59 15.03
C HIS A 44 -5.59 -1.20 14.72
N LEU A 45 -6.09 -1.01 13.50
CA LEU A 45 -6.57 0.26 12.99
C LEU A 45 -8.09 0.26 13.04
N ALA A 46 -8.69 1.22 13.73
CA ALA A 46 -10.14 1.38 13.72
C ALA A 46 -10.61 1.88 12.34
N MET A 47 -11.69 1.29 11.83
CA MET A 47 -12.33 1.77 10.60
C MET A 47 -13.16 3.03 10.90
N ASP A 48 -13.07 4.03 10.03
CA ASP A 48 -13.78 5.32 10.18
C ASP A 48 -15.21 5.28 9.60
N ASP A 49 -15.75 4.09 9.36
CA ASP A 49 -17.08 3.89 8.78
C ASP A 49 -18.18 3.70 9.85
N GLY A 50 -17.81 3.77 11.14
CA GLY A 50 -18.75 3.63 12.26
C GLY A 50 -19.22 2.20 12.53
N SER A 51 -18.69 1.19 11.82
CA SER A 51 -19.01 -0.22 12.04
C SER A 51 -18.51 -0.75 13.39
N GLY A 52 -17.45 -0.15 13.93
CA GLY A 52 -16.69 -0.67 15.07
C GLY A 52 -15.64 -1.72 14.68
N ASP A 53 -15.50 -2.01 13.38
CA ASP A 53 -14.52 -2.96 12.88
C ASP A 53 -13.08 -2.46 13.05
N ARG A 54 -12.16 -3.42 13.16
CA ARG A 54 -10.73 -3.16 13.24
C ARG A 54 -9.99 -3.89 12.14
N LEU A 55 -9.21 -3.14 11.37
CA LEU A 55 -8.27 -3.68 10.41
C LEU A 55 -6.97 -4.07 11.12
N VAL A 56 -6.56 -5.33 10.96
CA VAL A 56 -5.27 -5.82 11.47
C VAL A 56 -4.22 -5.71 10.37
N ALA A 57 -3.09 -5.07 10.68
CA ALA A 57 -1.97 -4.90 9.76
C ALA A 57 -0.64 -5.30 10.41
N ARG A 58 0.35 -5.64 9.59
CA ARG A 58 1.74 -5.82 10.00
C ARG A 58 2.61 -4.74 9.36
N LEU A 59 3.27 -3.94 10.19
CA LEU A 59 4.19 -2.90 9.74
C LEU A 59 5.64 -3.35 9.94
N HIS A 60 6.34 -3.58 8.82
CA HIS A 60 7.76 -3.88 8.82
C HIS A 60 8.57 -2.59 8.69
N ARG A 61 9.54 -2.35 9.60
CA ARG A 61 10.42 -1.18 9.52
C ARG A 61 11.87 -1.59 9.23
N PRO A 62 12.56 -0.91 8.28
CA PRO A 62 14.00 -1.07 8.15
C PRO A 62 14.69 -0.61 9.45
N LYS A 63 15.70 -1.37 9.91
CA LYS A 63 16.61 -0.84 10.92
C LYS A 63 17.41 0.30 10.24
N PRO A 64 17.57 1.47 10.88
CA PRO A 64 18.54 2.44 10.39
C PRO A 64 19.91 1.75 10.32
N GLY A 65 20.57 1.86 9.16
CA GLY A 65 21.94 1.39 8.95
C GLY A 65 22.96 2.36 9.50
#